data_AF-A0A929GXT5-F1
#
_entry.id   AF-A0A929GXT5-F1
#
_cell.length_a   1.000
_cell.length_b   1.000
_cell.length_c   1.000
_cell.angle_alpha   90.00
_cell.angle_beta   90.00
_cell.angle_gamma   90.00
#
_symmetry.space_group_name_H-M   'P 1'
#
loop_
_entity.id
_entity.type
_entity.pdbx_description
1 polymer ?
#
loop_
_entity_poly.entity_id
_entity_poly.type
_entity_poly.pdbx_seq_one_letter_code
_entity_poly.pdbx_strand_id
1 'polypeptide(L)'
;VGTAVVAARAGIIVAVQESSQTGGMDSAYEKDGNHIIILHDDNTFSIYAHLKYKGSVVKVGDIVRAGSVVGYSGNTGMSSGPHLHFEVYKVAHLNEGSRNSSILTRFLNDDGKAVVPEEGVWYYSTHPGKGSYEVVLGRNYKDEHFLNFKETVPTDNDFKIETKTVDNTVLIFARNGFDKIKELTFEFSEIINMKPSKPLPHVQRIPANSKVYIMLMRPDRGKGKWQYRYKYKVR
;
A
#
# COMPACT_ATOMS: atom_id res chain seq x y z
N VAL A 1 -1.11 -0.43 12.98
CA VAL A 1 -1.18 0.55 14.09
C VAL A 1 0.01 0.35 15.00
N GLY A 2 0.69 1.42 15.40
CA GLY A 2 1.80 1.40 16.36
C GLY A 2 3.20 1.52 15.76
N THR A 3 3.34 1.69 14.44
CA THR A 3 4.64 1.93 13.81
C THR A 3 5.14 3.31 14.19
N ALA A 4 6.42 3.45 14.57
CA ALA A 4 7.00 4.74 14.88
C ALA A 4 6.93 5.68 13.67
N VAL A 5 6.53 6.92 13.92
CA VAL A 5 6.49 8.03 12.95
C VAL A 5 7.58 9.01 13.35
N VAL A 6 8.42 9.39 12.39
CA VAL A 6 9.56 10.30 12.61
C VAL A 6 9.37 11.60 11.85
N ALA A 7 9.93 12.69 12.38
CA ALA A 7 9.96 13.98 11.71
C ALA A 7 10.78 13.88 10.41
N ALA A 8 10.16 14.23 9.27
CA ALA A 8 10.83 14.24 7.97
C ALA A 8 11.92 15.34 7.88
N ARG A 9 11.71 16.46 8.57
CA ARG A 9 12.63 17.61 8.65
C ARG A 9 12.63 18.18 10.06
N ALA A 10 13.69 18.93 10.38
CA ALA A 10 13.75 19.69 11.63
C ALA A 10 12.70 20.80 11.65
N GLY A 11 12.23 21.16 12.83
CA GLY A 11 11.22 22.22 12.99
C GLY A 11 10.68 22.30 14.42
N ILE A 12 9.65 23.12 14.59
CA ILE A 12 8.94 23.31 15.86
C ILE A 12 7.54 22.69 15.77
N ILE A 13 7.12 21.96 16.80
CA ILE A 13 5.77 21.41 16.89
C ILE A 13 4.79 22.56 17.13
N VAL A 14 3.82 22.74 16.23
CA VAL A 14 2.83 23.83 16.30
C VAL A 14 1.40 23.35 16.58
N ALA A 15 1.12 22.06 16.38
CA ALA A 15 -0.15 21.45 16.77
C ALA A 15 0.02 19.98 17.14
N VAL A 16 -0.75 19.53 18.13
CA VAL A 16 -0.90 18.13 18.52
C VAL A 16 -2.36 17.86 18.84
N GLN A 17 -2.96 16.88 18.17
CA GLN A 17 -4.28 16.35 18.44
C GLN A 17 -4.15 14.84 18.66
N GLU A 18 -4.50 14.33 19.84
CA GLU A 18 -4.29 12.92 20.19
C GLU A 18 -5.42 12.28 21.02
N SER A 19 -6.53 13.02 21.21
CA SER A 19 -7.63 12.58 22.09
C SER A 19 -8.66 11.72 21.38
N SER A 20 -8.64 11.64 20.05
CA SER A 20 -9.61 10.84 19.29
C SER A 20 -9.33 9.35 19.42
N GLN A 21 -10.39 8.56 19.51
CA GLN A 21 -10.37 7.09 19.48
C GLN A 21 -11.18 6.54 18.29
N THR A 22 -11.77 7.41 17.48
CA THR A 22 -12.72 7.07 16.41
C THR A 22 -12.07 7.18 15.04
N GLY A 23 -12.56 6.38 14.09
CA GLY A 23 -12.16 6.43 12.70
C GLY A 23 -13.01 5.49 11.83
N GLY A 24 -13.00 5.75 10.53
CA GLY A 24 -13.77 4.99 9.54
C GLY A 24 -13.78 5.69 8.18
N MET A 25 -14.42 5.10 7.17
CA MET A 25 -14.48 5.67 5.82
C MET A 25 -15.56 6.76 5.66
N ASP A 26 -16.41 6.96 6.66
CA ASP A 26 -17.49 7.94 6.63
C ASP A 26 -16.93 9.37 6.84
N SER A 27 -17.49 10.34 6.12
CA SER A 27 -17.10 11.75 6.22
C SER A 27 -17.38 12.34 7.62
N ALA A 28 -18.23 11.71 8.42
CA ALA A 28 -18.42 12.06 9.83
C ALA A 28 -17.12 12.03 10.64
N TYR A 29 -16.13 11.24 10.24
CA TYR A 29 -14.84 11.12 10.92
C TYR A 29 -13.78 12.12 10.44
N GLU A 30 -14.06 13.03 9.50
CA GLU A 30 -13.06 13.95 8.93
C GLU A 30 -12.28 14.75 9.99
N LYS A 31 -12.95 15.15 11.07
CA LYS A 31 -12.38 15.97 12.15
C LYS A 31 -11.74 15.16 13.28
N ASP A 32 -11.89 13.84 13.25
CA ASP A 32 -11.46 12.94 14.31
C ASP A 32 -10.01 12.44 14.13
N GLY A 33 -9.29 12.96 13.13
CA GLY A 33 -7.91 12.58 12.86
C GLY A 33 -6.94 13.14 13.90
N ASN A 34 -6.37 12.26 14.73
CA ASN A 34 -5.20 12.62 15.53
C ASN A 34 -4.01 12.93 14.62
N HIS A 35 -3.30 14.02 14.93
CA HIS A 35 -2.23 14.52 14.11
C HIS A 35 -1.20 15.33 14.88
N ILE A 36 -0.03 15.50 14.26
CA ILE A 36 1.03 16.41 14.68
C ILE A 36 1.36 17.33 13.50
N ILE A 37 1.50 18.63 13.75
CA ILE A 37 1.94 19.60 12.74
C ILE A 37 3.29 20.20 13.17
N ILE A 38 4.24 20.23 12.23
CA ILE A 38 5.58 20.81 12.42
C ILE A 38 5.72 21.99 11.48
N LEU A 39 6.12 23.15 12.01
CA LEU A 39 6.56 24.30 11.22
C LEU A 39 8.08 24.21 10.98
N HIS A 40 8.47 24.33 9.73
CA HIS A 40 9.86 24.32 9.28
C HIS A 40 10.41 25.75 9.12
N ASP A 41 11.74 25.84 9.02
CA ASP A 41 12.50 27.08 8.87
C ASP A 41 12.18 27.87 7.60
N ASP A 42 11.77 27.19 6.54
CA ASP A 42 11.33 27.77 5.27
C ASP A 42 9.84 28.16 5.23
N ASN A 43 9.19 28.21 6.40
CA ASN A 43 7.77 28.49 6.59
C ASN A 43 6.83 27.45 5.93
N THR A 44 7.33 26.27 5.57
CA THR A 44 6.47 25.14 5.23
C THR A 44 6.01 24.41 6.50
N PHE A 45 4.88 23.72 6.40
CA PHE A 45 4.34 22.88 7.45
C PHE A 45 4.38 21.43 6.98
N SER A 46 4.66 20.49 7.89
CA SER A 46 4.35 19.08 7.68
C SER A 46 3.28 18.62 8.66
N ILE A 47 2.34 17.79 8.18
CA ILE A 47 1.32 17.15 9.00
C ILE A 47 1.50 15.63 8.95
N TYR A 48 1.36 14.99 10.11
CA TYR A 48 1.40 13.54 10.31
C TYR A 48 0.06 13.15 10.94
N ALA A 49 -0.85 12.57 10.17
CA ALA A 49 -2.23 12.33 10.60
C ALA A 49 -2.60 10.83 10.66
N HIS A 50 -3.82 10.56 11.14
CA HIS A 50 -4.32 9.23 11.49
C HIS A 50 -3.51 8.54 12.60
N LEU A 51 -2.90 9.31 13.51
CA LEU A 51 -2.10 8.77 14.62
C LEU A 51 -2.96 8.00 15.62
N LYS A 52 -2.37 7.06 16.38
CA LYS A 52 -3.14 6.32 17.39
C LYS A 52 -3.57 7.25 18.54
N TYR A 53 -4.63 6.89 19.25
CA TYR A 53 -5.01 7.54 20.51
C TYR A 53 -3.84 7.59 21.47
N LYS A 54 -3.58 8.77 22.06
CA LYS A 54 -2.41 9.05 22.90
C LYS A 54 -1.10 8.61 22.25
N GLY A 55 -1.00 8.84 20.95
CA GLY A 55 0.11 8.40 20.11
C GLY A 55 1.23 9.42 19.96
N SER A 56 1.06 10.65 20.45
CA SER A 56 2.12 11.65 20.40
C SER A 56 3.21 11.35 21.43
N VAL A 57 4.46 11.59 21.07
CA VAL A 57 5.58 11.63 22.03
C VAL A 57 6.19 13.02 22.17
N VAL A 58 5.56 14.02 21.55
CA VAL A 58 5.95 15.43 21.56
C VAL A 58 4.79 16.31 21.99
N LYS A 59 5.11 17.56 22.33
CA LYS A 59 4.16 18.61 22.72
C LYS A 59 4.36 19.85 21.86
N VAL A 60 3.32 20.69 21.79
CA VAL A 60 3.43 22.01 21.14
C VAL A 60 4.56 22.81 21.77
N GLY A 61 5.41 23.40 20.93
CA GLY A 61 6.62 24.13 21.33
C GLY A 61 7.91 23.31 21.29
N ASP A 62 7.84 21.98 21.22
CA ASP A 62 9.04 21.14 21.12
C ASP A 62 9.79 21.40 19.81
N ILE A 63 11.12 21.41 19.87
CA ILE A 63 11.99 21.45 18.69
C ILE A 63 12.45 20.04 18.36
N VAL A 64 12.24 19.60 17.12
CA VAL A 64 12.62 18.28 16.64
C VAL A 64 13.66 18.36 15.54
N ARG A 65 14.50 17.33 15.44
CA ARG A 65 15.42 17.11 14.31
C ARG A 65 14.83 16.09 13.34
N ALA A 66 15.29 16.09 12.09
CA ALA A 66 14.96 15.02 11.15
C ALA A 66 15.29 13.64 11.76
N GLY A 67 14.36 12.68 11.64
CA GLY A 67 14.47 11.34 12.22
C GLY A 67 14.05 11.23 13.69
N SER A 68 13.71 12.33 14.38
CA SER A 68 13.18 12.27 15.74
C SER A 68 11.81 11.59 15.73
N VAL A 69 11.57 10.63 16.63
CA VAL A 69 10.23 10.05 16.80
C VAL A 69 9.29 11.14 17.30
N VAL A 70 8.17 11.33 16.60
CA VAL A 70 7.14 12.33 16.95
C VAL A 70 5.84 11.67 17.42
N GLY A 71 5.58 10.45 16.97
CA GLY A 71 4.43 9.69 17.44
C GLY A 71 4.36 8.30 16.83
N TYR A 72 3.16 7.72 16.84
CA TYR A 72 2.92 6.36 16.35
C TYR A 72 1.70 6.29 15.42
N SER A 73 1.83 5.54 14.32
CA SER A 73 0.79 5.37 13.31
C SER A 73 -0.48 4.76 13.91
N GLY A 74 -1.64 5.16 13.39
CA GLY A 74 -2.94 4.75 13.91
C GLY A 74 -3.93 4.43 12.81
N ASN A 75 -5.19 4.74 13.10
CA ASN A 75 -6.32 4.61 12.20
C ASN A 75 -7.47 5.55 12.60
N THR A 76 -7.17 6.70 13.20
CA THR A 76 -8.20 7.66 13.64
C THR A 76 -8.59 8.62 12.52
N GLY A 77 -9.80 9.16 12.59
CA GLY A 77 -10.34 10.06 11.57
C GLY A 77 -10.84 9.32 10.33
N MET A 78 -11.08 10.07 9.25
CA MET A 78 -11.54 9.49 7.99
C MET A 78 -10.41 8.67 7.32
N SER A 79 -10.45 7.36 7.48
CA SER A 79 -9.40 6.43 7.08
C SER A 79 -10.00 5.07 6.68
N SER A 80 -9.53 4.51 5.57
CA SER A 80 -9.95 3.18 5.08
C SER A 80 -9.29 2.01 5.81
N GLY A 81 -8.21 2.28 6.55
CA GLY A 81 -7.47 1.28 7.30
C GLY A 81 -6.15 1.86 7.84
N PRO A 82 -5.41 1.11 8.69
CA PRO A 82 -4.23 1.66 9.35
C PRO A 82 -3.15 2.12 8.39
N HIS A 83 -2.88 3.43 8.36
CA HIS A 83 -1.83 4.06 7.56
C HIS A 83 -1.39 5.39 8.18
N LEU A 84 -0.38 6.03 7.61
CA LEU A 84 0.02 7.40 7.92
C LEU A 84 -0.42 8.29 6.76
N HIS A 85 -1.20 9.34 7.04
CA HIS A 85 -1.35 10.46 6.12
C HIS A 85 -0.23 11.46 6.39
N PHE A 86 0.49 11.83 5.34
CA PHE A 86 1.61 12.77 5.41
C PHE A 86 1.49 13.81 4.30
N GLU A 87 1.61 15.07 4.67
CA GLU A 87 1.59 16.19 3.73
C GLU A 87 2.64 17.23 4.14
N VAL A 88 3.22 17.91 3.13
CA VAL A 88 3.99 19.14 3.31
C VAL A 88 3.26 20.25 2.55
N TYR A 89 3.02 21.40 3.18
CA TYR A 89 2.26 22.49 2.57
C TYR A 89 2.73 23.88 3.00
N LYS A 90 2.33 24.90 2.24
CA LYS A 90 2.39 26.31 2.64
C LYS A 90 0.98 26.83 2.88
N VAL A 91 0.84 27.72 3.85
CA VAL A 91 -0.41 28.47 4.05
C VAL A 91 -0.36 29.67 3.12
N ALA A 92 -1.35 29.82 2.23
CA ALA A 92 -1.47 31.02 1.39
C ALA A 92 -1.72 32.25 2.27
N HIS A 93 -1.10 33.38 1.93
CA HIS A 93 -1.36 34.63 2.60
C HIS A 93 -2.83 35.05 2.43
N LEU A 94 -3.37 35.77 3.43
CA LEU A 94 -4.79 36.15 3.55
C LEU A 94 -5.39 36.85 2.31
N ASN A 95 -4.57 37.31 1.36
CA ASN A 95 -4.98 38.04 0.16
C ASN A 95 -5.15 37.15 -1.10
N GLU A 96 -4.81 35.86 -1.06
CA GLU A 96 -4.85 34.96 -2.24
C GLU A 96 -5.93 33.87 -2.17
N GLY A 97 -6.91 34.03 -1.28
CA GLY A 97 -7.93 33.01 -1.02
C GLY A 97 -7.33 31.88 -0.19
N SER A 98 -7.81 31.75 1.05
CA SER A 98 -7.26 30.87 2.10
C SER A 98 -7.26 29.38 1.71
N ARG A 99 -6.26 28.94 0.95
CA ARG A 99 -6.04 27.52 0.65
C ARG A 99 -4.58 27.16 0.93
N ASN A 100 -4.40 26.05 1.64
CA ASN A 100 -3.09 25.44 1.75
C ASN A 100 -2.65 24.96 0.37
N SER A 101 -1.39 25.19 0.02
CA SER A 101 -0.78 24.68 -1.19
C SER A 101 0.21 23.59 -0.83
N SER A 102 -0.11 22.35 -1.21
CA SER A 102 0.78 21.21 -0.99
C SER A 102 2.07 21.38 -1.81
N ILE A 103 3.20 21.07 -1.19
CA ILE A 103 4.54 21.20 -1.75
C ILE A 103 4.94 19.85 -2.35
N LEU A 104 5.44 19.86 -3.58
CA LEU A 104 5.96 18.66 -4.21
C LEU A 104 7.11 18.09 -3.38
N THR A 105 6.92 16.88 -2.87
CA THR A 105 7.87 16.21 -1.98
C THR A 105 8.58 15.09 -2.71
N ARG A 106 9.90 15.01 -2.55
CA ARG A 106 10.73 13.91 -3.06
C ARG A 106 11.05 12.95 -1.92
N PHE A 107 11.09 11.66 -2.23
CA PHE A 107 11.45 10.59 -1.29
C PHE A 107 12.71 9.88 -1.77
N LEU A 108 13.53 9.39 -0.85
CA LEU A 108 14.59 8.45 -1.19
C LEU A 108 13.98 7.07 -1.40
N ASN A 109 14.14 6.52 -2.59
CA ASN A 109 13.72 5.17 -2.93
C ASN A 109 14.72 4.15 -2.34
N ASP A 110 14.42 2.87 -2.45
CA ASP A 110 15.23 1.79 -1.88
C ASP A 110 16.68 1.75 -2.41
N ASP A 111 16.88 2.21 -3.64
CA ASP A 111 18.19 2.37 -4.29
C ASP A 111 18.91 3.69 -3.92
N GLY A 112 18.37 4.46 -2.97
CA GLY A 112 18.92 5.74 -2.51
C GLY A 112 18.70 6.90 -3.48
N LYS A 113 17.99 6.71 -4.60
CA LYS A 113 17.69 7.79 -5.55
C LYS A 113 16.45 8.56 -5.12
N ALA A 114 16.48 9.87 -5.33
CA ALA A 114 15.32 10.72 -5.12
C ALA A 114 14.26 10.44 -6.20
N VAL A 115 13.03 10.19 -5.78
CA VAL A 115 11.86 10.00 -6.65
C VAL A 115 10.75 10.96 -6.26
N VAL A 116 9.96 11.37 -7.26
CA VAL A 116 8.68 12.07 -7.03
C VAL A 116 7.60 11.00 -7.03
N PRO A 117 6.78 10.89 -5.96
CA PRO A 117 5.66 9.97 -5.96
C PRO A 117 4.63 10.33 -7.03
N GLU A 118 4.20 9.32 -7.78
CA GLU A 118 3.14 9.39 -8.76
C GLU A 118 1.92 8.63 -8.23
N GLU A 119 0.73 9.15 -8.52
CA GLU A 119 -0.51 8.52 -8.10
C GLU A 119 -0.61 7.08 -8.62
N GLY A 120 -1.01 6.15 -7.75
CA GLY A 120 -1.16 4.74 -8.08
C GLY A 120 0.15 3.95 -8.15
N VAL A 121 1.30 4.58 -7.89
CA VAL A 121 2.61 3.92 -7.83
C VAL A 121 2.99 3.58 -6.39
N TRP A 122 3.57 2.40 -6.21
CA TRP A 122 4.09 1.92 -4.93
C TRP A 122 5.59 2.15 -4.85
N TYR A 123 6.03 2.67 -3.70
CA TYR A 123 7.42 3.04 -3.44
C TYR A 123 7.91 2.35 -2.18
N TYR A 124 9.21 2.04 -2.16
CA TYR A 124 9.88 1.40 -1.04
C TYR A 124 11.04 2.32 -0.67
N SER A 125 11.24 2.58 0.62
CA SER A 125 12.22 3.57 1.06
C SER A 125 13.13 2.98 2.12
N THR A 126 14.42 3.23 1.99
CA THR A 126 15.42 2.87 3.00
C THR A 126 15.64 4.03 3.97
N HIS A 127 15.84 3.70 5.25
CA HIS A 127 16.28 4.69 6.24
C HIS A 127 17.81 4.76 6.22
N PRO A 128 18.44 5.94 6.13
CA PRO A 128 19.89 6.08 6.27
C PRO A 128 20.38 5.44 7.57
N GLY A 129 21.31 4.48 7.48
CA GLY A 129 21.87 3.78 8.64
C GLY A 129 21.10 2.55 9.14
N LYS A 130 20.05 2.10 8.45
CA LYS A 130 19.46 0.76 8.65
C LYS A 130 19.96 -0.19 7.56
N GLY A 131 20.07 -1.48 7.91
CA GLY A 131 20.47 -2.53 6.96
C GLY A 131 19.45 -2.67 5.83
N SER A 132 19.91 -3.22 4.69
CA SER A 132 19.03 -3.58 3.58
C SER A 132 17.93 -4.54 4.04
N TYR A 133 16.71 -4.31 3.60
CA TYR A 133 15.62 -5.28 3.72
C TYR A 133 15.25 -5.79 2.33
N GLU A 134 14.66 -6.99 2.25
CA GLU A 134 14.22 -7.53 0.98
C GLU A 134 13.01 -6.72 0.47
N VAL A 135 13.23 -6.00 -0.63
CA VAL A 135 12.19 -5.23 -1.31
C VAL A 135 11.55 -6.11 -2.38
N VAL A 136 10.30 -6.51 -2.14
CA VAL A 136 9.55 -7.36 -3.07
C VAL A 136 8.55 -6.52 -3.84
N LEU A 137 8.95 -6.06 -5.03
CA LEU A 137 8.08 -5.26 -5.91
C LEU A 137 7.24 -6.18 -6.80
N GLY A 138 5.92 -6.01 -6.80
CA GLY A 138 5.02 -6.76 -7.70
C GLY A 138 5.36 -6.54 -9.18
N ARG A 139 5.83 -5.33 -9.53
CA ARG A 139 6.28 -4.99 -10.89
C ARG A 139 7.48 -5.83 -11.37
N ASN A 140 8.26 -6.39 -10.45
CA ASN A 140 9.44 -7.18 -10.77
C ASN A 140 9.11 -8.67 -11.00
N TYR A 141 7.91 -9.13 -10.64
CA TYR A 141 7.54 -10.54 -10.85
C TYR A 141 7.49 -10.93 -12.33
N LYS A 142 7.87 -12.16 -12.63
CA LYS A 142 7.74 -12.76 -13.96
C LYS A 142 7.16 -14.17 -13.79
N ASP A 143 6.51 -14.70 -14.82
CA ASP A 143 6.02 -16.09 -14.80
C ASP A 143 7.16 -17.07 -14.44
N GLU A 144 8.37 -16.79 -14.92
CA GLU A 144 9.60 -17.55 -14.65
C GLU A 144 9.88 -17.75 -13.16
N HIS A 145 9.57 -16.76 -12.31
CA HIS A 145 9.79 -16.85 -10.87
C HIS A 145 8.88 -17.90 -10.21
N PHE A 146 7.81 -18.32 -10.89
CA PHE A 146 6.78 -19.21 -10.35
C PHE A 146 6.59 -20.49 -11.17
N LEU A 147 7.40 -20.74 -12.21
CA LEU A 147 7.26 -21.95 -13.05
C LEU A 147 7.29 -23.25 -12.24
N ASN A 148 8.08 -23.26 -11.16
CA ASN A 148 8.22 -24.41 -10.27
C ASN A 148 7.46 -24.25 -8.95
N PHE A 149 6.60 -23.24 -8.83
CA PHE A 149 5.81 -23.03 -7.63
C PHE A 149 4.78 -24.17 -7.48
N LYS A 150 4.96 -24.97 -6.43
CA LYS A 150 4.04 -26.02 -6.02
C LYS A 150 4.01 -26.10 -4.50
N GLU A 151 2.83 -25.97 -3.93
CA GLU A 151 2.57 -26.17 -2.51
C GLU A 151 1.68 -27.40 -2.34
N THR A 152 1.94 -28.23 -1.34
CA THR A 152 1.08 -29.37 -1.01
C THR A 152 -0.13 -28.87 -0.24
N VAL A 153 -1.33 -29.30 -0.63
CA VAL A 153 -2.58 -28.96 0.07
C VAL A 153 -3.31 -30.21 0.56
N PRO A 154 -4.08 -30.13 1.66
CA PRO A 154 -4.86 -31.25 2.17
C PRO A 154 -5.88 -31.76 1.15
N THR A 155 -6.22 -33.05 1.26
CA THR A 155 -7.36 -33.63 0.54
C THR A 155 -8.66 -33.14 1.18
N ASP A 156 -9.43 -32.34 0.46
CA ASP A 156 -10.72 -31.82 0.88
C ASP A 156 -11.78 -31.84 -0.24
N ASN A 157 -11.47 -32.49 -1.37
CA ASN A 157 -12.36 -32.63 -2.53
C ASN A 157 -12.86 -31.29 -3.08
N ASP A 158 -12.00 -30.27 -3.03
CA ASP A 158 -12.31 -28.92 -3.46
C ASP A 158 -11.30 -28.39 -4.47
N PHE A 159 -11.77 -27.54 -5.39
CA PHE A 159 -10.94 -26.85 -6.37
C PHE A 159 -11.24 -25.36 -6.36
N LYS A 160 -10.21 -24.54 -6.12
CA LYS A 160 -10.34 -23.10 -5.97
C LYS A 160 -9.31 -22.35 -6.79
N ILE A 161 -9.71 -21.18 -7.25
CA ILE A 161 -8.78 -20.14 -7.70
C ILE A 161 -8.46 -19.27 -6.50
N GLU A 162 -7.17 -19.06 -6.24
CA GLU A 162 -6.67 -18.18 -5.19
C GLU A 162 -5.88 -17.04 -5.80
N THR A 163 -6.00 -15.84 -5.24
CA THR A 163 -5.25 -14.67 -5.69
C THR A 163 -4.41 -14.09 -4.58
N LYS A 164 -3.24 -13.56 -4.94
CA LYS A 164 -2.39 -12.78 -4.04
C LYS A 164 -2.03 -11.48 -4.75
N THR A 165 -2.29 -10.35 -4.11
CA THR A 165 -1.92 -9.04 -4.63
C THR A 165 -0.63 -8.57 -3.97
N VAL A 166 0.34 -8.14 -4.78
CA VAL A 166 1.56 -7.46 -4.33
C VAL A 166 1.66 -6.17 -5.13
N ASP A 167 1.64 -5.04 -4.43
CA ASP A 167 1.40 -3.72 -5.02
C ASP A 167 0.09 -3.72 -5.85
N ASN A 168 0.18 -3.49 -7.16
CA ASN A 168 -0.93 -3.65 -8.09
C ASN A 168 -0.84 -4.94 -8.94
N THR A 169 0.15 -5.80 -8.71
CA THR A 169 0.29 -7.07 -9.46
C THR A 169 -0.51 -8.16 -8.78
N VAL A 170 -1.42 -8.78 -9.52
CA VAL A 170 -2.25 -9.89 -9.03
C VAL A 170 -1.62 -11.20 -9.51
N LEU A 171 -1.24 -12.06 -8.58
CA LEU A 171 -0.81 -13.43 -8.83
C LEU A 171 -2.02 -14.36 -8.70
N ILE A 172 -2.20 -15.28 -9.64
CA ILE A 172 -3.33 -16.22 -9.68
C ILE A 172 -2.82 -17.65 -9.57
N PHE A 173 -3.41 -18.41 -8.65
CA PHE A 173 -3.08 -19.78 -8.33
C PHE A 173 -4.32 -20.67 -8.47
N ALA A 174 -4.09 -21.95 -8.78
CA ALA A 174 -5.10 -22.99 -8.70
C ALA A 174 -4.76 -23.93 -7.57
N ARG A 175 -5.69 -24.10 -6.63
CA ARG A 175 -5.66 -25.09 -5.56
C ARG A 175 -6.52 -26.29 -5.97
N ASN A 176 -5.92 -27.47 -5.99
CA ASN A 176 -6.57 -28.76 -6.21
C ASN A 176 -6.42 -29.64 -4.96
N GLY A 177 -7.49 -29.73 -4.18
CA GLY A 177 -7.60 -30.62 -3.01
C GLY A 177 -8.19 -31.99 -3.33
N PHE A 178 -8.32 -32.36 -4.61
CA PHE A 178 -8.64 -33.73 -5.01
C PHE A 178 -7.37 -34.60 -5.03
N ASP A 179 -7.56 -35.90 -4.84
CA ASP A 179 -6.52 -36.94 -4.92
C ASP A 179 -6.14 -37.30 -6.37
N LYS A 180 -6.74 -36.63 -7.35
CA LYS A 180 -6.49 -36.82 -8.79
C LYS A 180 -6.07 -35.50 -9.45
N ILE A 181 -5.34 -35.64 -10.54
CA ILE A 181 -5.01 -34.51 -11.42
C ILE A 181 -6.32 -33.94 -11.98
N LYS A 182 -6.41 -32.61 -12.00
CA LYS A 182 -7.53 -31.88 -12.58
C LYS A 182 -7.07 -31.02 -13.75
N GLU A 183 -7.83 -31.01 -14.84
CA GLU A 183 -7.58 -30.11 -15.95
C GLU A 183 -8.40 -28.82 -15.78
N LEU A 184 -7.69 -27.70 -15.67
CA LEU A 184 -8.28 -26.37 -15.54
C LEU A 184 -8.37 -25.71 -16.92
N THR A 185 -9.52 -25.10 -17.21
CA THR A 185 -9.65 -24.04 -18.22
C THR A 185 -10.06 -22.75 -17.52
N PHE A 186 -9.24 -21.71 -17.61
CA PHE A 186 -9.40 -20.43 -16.94
C PHE A 186 -9.60 -19.28 -17.94
N GLU A 187 -10.55 -18.39 -17.68
CA GLU A 187 -10.83 -17.23 -18.54
C GLU A 187 -11.34 -16.04 -17.71
N PHE A 188 -10.99 -14.81 -18.10
CA PHE A 188 -11.67 -13.63 -17.55
C PHE A 188 -13.00 -13.41 -18.26
N SER A 189 -14.07 -13.29 -17.47
CA SER A 189 -15.37 -12.84 -17.97
C SER A 189 -15.43 -11.32 -18.10
N GLU A 190 -14.58 -10.60 -17.36
CA GLU A 190 -14.42 -9.15 -17.43
C GLU A 190 -12.99 -8.79 -17.04
N ILE A 191 -12.37 -7.89 -17.80
CA ILE A 191 -11.07 -7.32 -17.47
C ILE A 191 -11.07 -5.85 -17.86
N ILE A 192 -10.83 -4.96 -16.89
CA ILE A 192 -10.83 -3.52 -17.07
C ILE A 192 -9.47 -2.99 -16.64
N ASN A 193 -8.77 -2.34 -17.58
CA ASN A 193 -7.47 -1.71 -17.37
C ASN A 193 -6.43 -2.66 -16.77
N MET A 194 -6.45 -3.95 -17.14
CA MET A 194 -5.42 -4.92 -16.76
C MET A 194 -5.03 -5.81 -17.94
N LYS A 195 -3.81 -6.31 -17.88
CA LYS A 195 -3.24 -7.24 -18.86
C LYS A 195 -2.79 -8.54 -18.19
N PRO A 196 -3.26 -9.71 -18.64
CA PRO A 196 -2.79 -11.01 -18.18
C PRO A 196 -1.41 -11.32 -18.77
N SER A 197 -0.62 -12.14 -18.07
CA SER A 197 0.72 -12.56 -18.54
C SER A 197 0.69 -13.71 -19.54
N LYS A 198 -0.40 -14.48 -19.59
CA LYS A 198 -0.56 -15.62 -20.52
C LYS A 198 -1.82 -15.48 -21.39
N PRO A 199 -1.85 -16.11 -22.58
CA PRO A 199 -3.03 -16.13 -23.44
C PRO A 199 -4.26 -16.73 -22.76
N LEU A 200 -5.44 -16.34 -23.24
CA LEU A 200 -6.73 -16.81 -22.72
C LEU A 200 -7.57 -17.45 -23.85
N PRO A 201 -8.40 -18.46 -23.55
CA PRO A 201 -8.48 -19.15 -22.25
C PRO A 201 -7.18 -19.92 -21.95
N HIS A 202 -6.76 -19.90 -20.69
CA HIS A 202 -5.54 -20.59 -20.24
C HIS A 202 -5.90 -21.99 -19.76
N VAL A 203 -5.20 -23.01 -20.28
CA VAL A 203 -5.43 -24.42 -19.93
C VAL A 203 -4.20 -24.98 -19.23
N GLN A 204 -4.41 -25.65 -18.09
CA GLN A 204 -3.32 -26.21 -17.30
C GLN A 204 -3.76 -27.44 -16.49
N ARG A 205 -2.89 -28.45 -16.41
CA ARG A 205 -3.09 -29.60 -15.52
C ARG A 205 -2.61 -29.24 -14.11
N ILE A 206 -3.46 -29.45 -13.12
CA ILE A 206 -3.20 -29.16 -11.72
C ILE A 206 -3.02 -30.49 -10.99
N PRO A 207 -1.81 -30.79 -10.47
CA PRO A 207 -1.56 -32.05 -9.77
C PRO A 207 -2.51 -32.25 -8.59
N ALA A 208 -2.74 -33.51 -8.22
CA ALA A 208 -3.47 -33.87 -7.00
C ALA A 208 -2.83 -33.19 -5.79
N ASN A 209 -3.67 -32.81 -4.82
CA ASN A 209 -3.24 -32.26 -3.53
C ASN A 209 -2.21 -31.14 -3.65
N SER A 210 -2.40 -30.24 -4.62
CA SER A 210 -1.44 -29.18 -4.87
C SER A 210 -2.07 -27.83 -5.15
N LYS A 211 -1.33 -26.79 -4.82
CA LYS A 211 -1.54 -25.43 -5.28
C LYS A 211 -0.39 -25.03 -6.20
N VAL A 212 -0.72 -24.56 -7.40
CA VAL A 212 0.24 -24.18 -8.43
C VAL A 212 -0.05 -22.80 -8.99
N TYR A 213 0.97 -22.16 -9.52
CA TYR A 213 0.85 -20.88 -10.21
C TYR A 213 0.19 -21.05 -11.59
N ILE A 214 -0.69 -20.12 -11.93
CA ILE A 214 -1.37 -20.06 -13.23
C ILE A 214 -0.80 -18.92 -14.06
N MET A 215 -0.95 -17.68 -13.60
CA MET A 215 -0.57 -16.47 -14.31
C MET A 215 -0.55 -15.27 -13.37
N LEU A 216 -0.08 -14.13 -13.87
CA LEU A 216 -0.17 -12.85 -13.19
C LEU A 216 -0.92 -11.83 -14.06
N MET A 217 -1.47 -10.80 -13.42
CA MET A 217 -2.09 -9.66 -14.07
C MET A 217 -1.46 -8.37 -13.58
N ARG A 218 -1.42 -7.37 -14.48
CA ARG A 218 -0.95 -6.02 -14.15
C ARG A 218 -1.92 -4.98 -14.67
N PRO A 219 -2.08 -3.83 -13.99
CA PRO A 219 -2.82 -2.71 -14.54
C PRO A 219 -2.13 -2.17 -15.78
N ASP A 220 -2.94 -1.65 -16.70
CA ASP A 220 -2.44 -0.86 -17.81
C ASP A 220 -1.80 0.43 -17.28
N ARG A 221 -0.66 0.82 -17.84
CA ARG A 221 0.06 2.02 -17.41
C ARG A 221 -0.83 3.26 -17.57
N GLY A 222 -0.87 4.10 -16.53
CA GLY A 222 -1.63 5.36 -16.54
C GLY A 222 -3.14 5.20 -16.35
N LYS A 223 -3.63 4.02 -15.96
CA LYS A 223 -5.05 3.80 -15.62
C LYS A 223 -5.22 3.66 -14.11
N GLY A 224 -6.04 4.51 -13.49
CA GLY A 224 -6.16 4.61 -12.03
C GLY A 224 -6.97 3.48 -11.37
N LYS A 225 -8.11 3.09 -11.96
CA LYS A 225 -8.97 2.01 -11.43
C LYS A 225 -8.96 0.80 -12.36
N TRP A 226 -8.82 -0.39 -11.78
CA TRP A 226 -8.87 -1.66 -12.49
C TRP A 226 -9.86 -2.62 -11.82
N GLN A 227 -10.41 -3.54 -12.60
CA GLN A 227 -11.37 -4.54 -12.15
C GLN A 227 -11.23 -5.81 -12.99
N TYR A 228 -11.50 -6.97 -12.40
CA TYR A 228 -11.60 -8.21 -13.14
C TYR A 228 -12.65 -9.14 -12.54
N ARG A 229 -13.26 -9.98 -13.39
CA ARG A 229 -14.03 -11.15 -13.01
C ARG A 229 -13.55 -12.32 -13.83
N TYR A 230 -13.54 -13.51 -13.24
CA TYR A 230 -13.11 -14.73 -13.91
C TYR A 230 -14.16 -15.83 -13.80
N LYS A 231 -14.04 -16.79 -14.70
CA LYS A 231 -14.76 -18.06 -14.69
C LYS A 231 -13.76 -19.16 -14.98
N TYR A 232 -14.04 -20.36 -14.46
CA TYR A 232 -13.20 -21.51 -14.74
C TYR A 232 -14.03 -22.79 -14.86
N LYS A 233 -13.49 -23.75 -15.60
CA LYS A 233 -14.01 -25.12 -15.71
C LYS A 233 -12.94 -26.09 -15.27
N VAL A 234 -13.36 -27.13 -14.56
CA VAL A 234 -12.48 -28.20 -14.06
C VAL A 234 -13.01 -29.54 -14.55
N ARG A 235 -12.13 -30.35 -15.13
CA ARG A 235 -12.41 -31.74 -15.52
C ARG A 235 -11.55 -32.67 -14.68
#